data_AF-A0A6I4QCA9-F1
#
_entry.id   AF-A0A6I4QCA9-F1
#
_cell.length_a   1.000
_cell.length_b   1.000
_cell.length_c   1.000
_cell.angle_alpha   90.00
_cell.angle_beta   90.00
_cell.angle_gamma   90.00
#
_symmetry.space_group_name_H-M   'P 1'
#
loop_
_entity.id
_entity.type
_entity.pdbx_description
1 polymer ?
#
loop_
_entity_poly.entity_id
_entity_poly.type
_entity_poly.pdbx_seq_one_letter_code
_entity_poly.pdbx_strand_id
1 'polypeptide(L)'
;MAVGKGNSDWLWSCSHGAGRAERRQSMRSKKVVIDKVNLPWQCITLKEERLREESPAAYKPITPVIESQENADLIQSLVKLKPWITFKA
;
A
#
# COMPACT_ATOMS: atom_id res chain seq x y z
N MET A 1 -1.52 11.65 -0.15
CA MET A 1 -2.67 12.41 -0.68
C MET A 1 -2.27 12.99 -2.03
N ALA A 2 -3.23 13.03 -2.94
CA ALA A 2 -3.07 13.59 -4.27
C ALA A 2 -4.36 14.31 -4.66
N VAL A 3 -4.27 15.24 -5.61
CA VAL A 3 -5.41 15.87 -6.26
C VAL A 3 -5.54 15.31 -7.68
N GLY A 4 -6.77 15.06 -8.12
CA GLY A 4 -7.04 14.63 -9.50
C GLY A 4 -6.91 15.78 -10.47
N LYS A 5 -6.38 15.51 -11.66
CA LYS A 5 -6.23 16.49 -12.75
C LYS A 5 -7.42 16.52 -13.73
N GLY A 6 -8.41 15.66 -13.52
CA GLY A 6 -9.65 15.65 -14.32
C GLY A 6 -9.51 15.06 -15.72
N ASN A 7 -8.61 14.10 -15.91
CA ASN A 7 -8.34 13.49 -17.22
C ASN A 7 -9.54 12.68 -17.74
N SER A 8 -10.11 13.10 -18.88
CA SER A 8 -11.29 12.48 -19.51
C SER A 8 -11.00 11.15 -20.19
N ASP A 9 -9.77 10.93 -20.69
CA ASP A 9 -9.37 9.67 -21.33
C ASP A 9 -9.42 8.50 -20.34
N TRP A 10 -9.37 8.84 -19.06
CA TRP A 10 -9.45 7.92 -17.92
C TRP A 10 -10.75 8.02 -17.16
N LEU A 11 -11.80 8.61 -17.76
CA LEU A 11 -13.12 8.74 -17.16
C LEU A 11 -13.07 9.37 -15.75
N TRP A 12 -12.23 10.40 -15.59
CA TRP A 12 -12.04 11.12 -14.32
C TRP A 12 -11.64 10.23 -13.14
N SER A 13 -10.93 9.13 -13.42
CA SER A 13 -10.57 8.12 -12.43
C SER A 13 -9.05 7.99 -12.22
N CYS A 14 -8.66 7.44 -11.07
CA CYS A 14 -7.28 7.08 -10.74
C CYS A 14 -7.24 5.78 -9.91
N SER A 15 -6.05 5.24 -9.67
CA SER A 15 -5.90 4.07 -8.80
C SER A 15 -6.17 4.40 -7.33
N HIS A 16 -6.57 3.40 -6.56
CA HIS A 16 -6.89 3.56 -5.13
C HIS A 16 -5.72 3.26 -4.18
N GLY A 17 -4.59 2.75 -4.69
CA GLY A 17 -3.46 2.32 -3.86
C GLY A 17 -2.51 1.36 -4.59
N ALA A 18 -1.56 0.78 -3.86
CA ALA A 18 -0.48 -0.01 -4.45
C ALA A 18 -0.95 -1.30 -5.15
N GLY A 19 -2.04 -1.88 -4.68
CA GLY A 19 -2.44 -3.24 -5.07
C GLY A 19 -1.49 -4.31 -4.52
N ARG A 20 -1.96 -5.56 -4.51
CA ARG A 20 -1.18 -6.68 -3.99
C ARG A 20 -0.15 -7.14 -5.02
N ALA A 21 1.06 -7.42 -4.56
CA ALA A 21 2.04 -8.16 -5.33
C ALA A 21 1.78 -9.67 -5.21
N GLU A 22 1.26 -10.10 -4.05
CA GLU A 22 0.98 -11.50 -3.77
C GLU A 22 -0.43 -11.74 -3.20
N ARG A 23 -0.99 -12.91 -3.55
CA ARG A 23 -2.30 -13.32 -3.04
C ARG A 23 -2.23 -13.49 -1.52
N ARG A 24 -3.32 -13.15 -0.82
CA ARG A 24 -3.38 -13.29 0.65
C ARG A 24 -3.08 -14.72 1.12
N GLN A 25 -3.61 -15.72 0.43
CA GLN A 25 -3.42 -17.12 0.78
C GLN A 25 -1.95 -17.57 0.64
N SER A 26 -1.21 -17.07 -0.36
CA SER A 26 0.21 -17.42 -0.54
C SER A 26 1.09 -16.84 0.56
N MET A 27 0.65 -15.78 1.23
CA MET A 27 1.38 -15.19 2.37
C MET A 27 1.27 -16.04 3.64
N ARG A 28 0.30 -16.96 3.74
CA ARG A 28 0.08 -17.77 4.96
C ARG A 28 1.18 -18.80 5.20
N SER A 29 1.68 -19.41 4.13
CA SER A 29 2.74 -20.41 4.16
C SER A 29 4.14 -19.80 4.23
N LYS A 30 4.28 -18.50 3.94
CA LYS A 30 5.54 -17.81 4.06
C LYS A 30 5.85 -17.56 5.53
N LYS A 31 7.05 -17.97 5.95
CA LYS A 31 7.72 -17.37 7.11
C LYS A 31 8.08 -15.94 6.71
N VAL A 32 7.09 -15.04 6.73
CA VAL A 32 7.39 -13.62 6.75
C VAL A 32 7.99 -13.40 8.13
N VAL A 33 9.31 -13.31 8.18
CA VAL A 33 10.02 -12.78 9.34
C VAL A 33 9.68 -11.30 9.36
N ILE A 34 8.49 -11.00 9.87
CA ILE A 34 8.20 -9.67 10.38
C ILE A 34 8.95 -9.66 11.68
N ASP A 35 10.24 -9.38 11.60
CA ASP A 35 10.91 -8.83 12.76
C ASP A 35 10.11 -7.60 13.11
N LYS A 36 9.28 -7.72 14.16
CA LYS A 36 8.58 -6.59 14.80
C LYS A 36 9.55 -5.44 15.08
N VAL A 37 10.86 -5.73 15.06
CA VAL A 37 12.01 -4.86 15.24
C VAL A 37 12.31 -3.92 14.05
N ASN A 38 11.89 -4.23 12.81
CA ASN A 38 12.35 -3.46 11.63
C ASN A 38 11.27 -2.76 10.79
N LEU A 39 9.99 -2.82 11.19
CA LEU A 39 8.98 -1.95 10.58
C LEU A 39 9.13 -0.54 11.17
N PRO A 40 9.14 0.52 10.34
CA PRO A 40 9.24 1.89 10.85
C PRO A 40 7.95 2.41 11.51
N TRP A 41 6.99 1.52 11.76
CA TRP A 41 5.70 1.77 12.43
C TRP A 41 5.21 0.53 13.17
N GLN A 42 4.33 0.72 14.14
CA GLN A 42 3.72 -0.34 14.93
C GLN A 42 2.42 -0.85 14.30
N CYS A 43 2.20 -2.17 14.30
CA CYS A 43 0.95 -2.79 13.87
C CYS A 43 0.29 -3.51 15.05
N ILE A 44 -0.94 -3.13 15.38
CA ILE A 44 -1.75 -3.71 16.45
C ILE A 44 -2.89 -4.53 15.82
N THR A 45 -3.01 -5.78 16.23
CA THR A 45 -4.05 -6.70 15.75
C THR A 45 -4.33 -7.80 16.76
N LEU A 46 -5.56 -8.30 16.78
CA LEU A 46 -5.95 -9.48 17.55
C LEU A 46 -5.66 -10.79 16.80
N LYS A 47 -5.31 -10.71 15.52
CA LYS A 47 -5.07 -11.86 14.62
C LYS A 47 -3.64 -11.83 14.11
N GLU A 48 -2.76 -12.63 14.69
CA GLU A 48 -1.34 -12.61 14.33
C GLU A 48 -1.06 -12.92 12.86
N GLU A 49 -1.91 -13.71 12.21
CA GLU A 49 -1.81 -13.99 10.77
C GLU A 49 -1.93 -12.72 9.91
N ARG A 50 -2.61 -11.68 10.41
CA ARG A 50 -2.76 -10.39 9.72
C ARG A 50 -1.45 -9.65 9.59
N LEU A 51 -0.52 -9.85 10.51
CA LEU A 51 0.82 -9.28 10.37
C LEU A 51 1.45 -9.79 9.07
N ARG A 52 1.40 -11.10 8.81
CA ARG A 52 1.99 -11.73 7.61
C ARG A 52 1.19 -11.42 6.34
N GLU A 53 -0.12 -11.56 6.40
CA GLU A 53 -1.01 -11.34 5.26
C GLU A 53 -1.00 -9.88 4.77
N GLU A 54 -0.78 -8.92 5.66
CA GLU A 54 -0.81 -7.47 5.38
C GLU A 54 0.56 -6.80 5.50
N SER A 55 1.62 -7.61 5.56
CA SER A 55 3.00 -7.12 5.54
C SER A 55 3.24 -6.21 4.32
N PRO A 56 4.11 -5.18 4.42
CA PRO A 56 4.51 -4.38 3.26
C PRO A 56 4.93 -5.22 2.05
N ALA A 57 5.57 -6.38 2.29
CA ALA A 57 6.00 -7.29 1.24
C ALA A 57 4.85 -7.94 0.46
N ALA A 58 3.61 -7.94 0.98
CA ALA A 58 2.44 -8.44 0.27
C ALA A 58 1.95 -7.46 -0.83
N TYR A 59 2.40 -6.21 -0.77
CA TYR A 59 1.96 -5.12 -1.63
C TYR A 59 3.04 -4.72 -2.63
N LYS A 60 2.64 -4.15 -3.76
CA LYS A 60 3.59 -3.52 -4.68
C LYS A 60 4.21 -2.28 -4.01
N PRO A 61 5.43 -1.87 -4.39
CA PRO A 61 5.93 -0.55 -4.03
C PRO A 61 4.94 0.53 -4.47
N ILE A 62 4.57 1.45 -3.58
CA ILE A 62 3.60 2.51 -3.90
C ILE A 62 4.20 3.58 -4.81
N THR A 63 5.50 3.84 -4.71
CA THR A 63 6.17 4.93 -5.45
C THR A 63 5.99 4.79 -6.97
N PRO A 64 6.31 3.64 -7.60
CA PRO A 64 6.11 3.50 -9.06
C PRO A 64 4.65 3.62 -9.49
N VAL A 65 3.70 3.25 -8.63
CA VAL A 65 2.26 3.39 -8.90
C VAL A 65 1.84 4.86 -8.92
N ILE A 66 2.38 5.69 -8.02
CA ILE A 66 2.15 7.13 -8.03
C ILE A 66 2.82 7.78 -9.26
N GLU A 67 4.09 7.48 -9.51
CA GLU A 67 4.84 8.02 -10.65
C GLU A 67 4.14 7.72 -11.99
N SER A 68 3.63 6.50 -12.17
CA SER A 68 2.89 6.13 -13.39
C SER A 68 1.64 7.00 -13.59
N GLN A 69 0.94 7.36 -12.51
CA GLN A 69 -0.26 8.20 -12.59
C GLN A 69 0.08 9.68 -12.78
N GLU A 70 1.17 10.16 -12.22
CA GLU A 70 1.65 11.53 -12.45
C GLU A 70 2.13 11.70 -13.90
N ASN A 71 2.87 10.73 -14.44
CA ASN A 71 3.31 10.72 -15.84
C ASN A 71 2.15 10.62 -16.84
N ALA A 72 1.04 9.98 -16.45
CA ALA A 72 -0.20 9.91 -17.25
C ALA A 72 -1.13 11.12 -17.03
N ASP A 73 -0.67 12.15 -16.30
CA ASP A 73 -1.41 13.37 -16.02
C ASP A 73 -2.77 13.12 -15.32
N LEU A 74 -2.84 12.08 -14.49
CA LEU A 74 -4.05 11.71 -13.76
C LEU A 74 -4.16 12.44 -12.43
N ILE A 75 -3.03 12.57 -11.74
CA ILE A 75 -2.96 13.11 -10.39
C ILE A 75 -1.75 14.03 -10.23
N GLN A 76 -1.78 14.83 -9.18
CA GLN A 76 -0.62 15.53 -8.62
C GLN A 76 -0.47 15.14 -7.16
N SER A 77 0.69 14.60 -6.77
CA SER A 77 0.98 14.31 -5.37
C SER A 77 1.12 15.60 -4.56
N LEU A 78 0.53 15.59 -3.35
CA LEU A 78 0.54 16.75 -2.45
C LEU A 78 1.30 16.46 -1.16
N VAL A 79 1.00 15.32 -0.55
CA VAL A 79 1.53 14.97 0.77
C VAL A 79 1.80 13.47 0.83
N LYS A 80 2.98 13.10 1.33
CA LYS A 80 3.31 11.72 1.69
C LYS A 80 3.12 11.52 3.19
N LEU A 81 2.19 10.65 3.55
CA LEU A 81 1.95 10.28 4.94
C LEU A 81 2.81 9.07 5.31
N LYS A 82 3.43 9.12 6.49
CA LYS A 82 4.16 7.99 7.08
C LYS A 82 3.36 7.48 8.28
N PRO A 83 2.90 6.21 8.28
CA PRO A 83 2.19 5.67 9.44
C PRO A 83 3.14 5.55 10.63
N TRP A 84 2.60 5.75 11.83
CA TRP A 84 3.29 5.46 13.09
C TRP A 84 2.68 4.25 13.79
N ILE A 85 1.35 4.15 13.75
CA ILE A 85 0.58 3.04 14.32
C ILE A 85 -0.52 2.66 13.32
N THR A 86 -0.77 1.37 13.14
CA THR A 86 -1.88 0.84 12.36
C THR A 86 -2.64 -0.23 13.12
N PHE A 87 -3.96 -0.26 12.96
CA PHE A 87 -4.84 -1.28 13.54
C PHE A 87 -5.38 -2.18 12.41
N LYS A 88 -5.31 -3.50 12.61
CA LYS A 88 -5.80 -4.49 11.66
C LYS A 88 -6.74 -5.48 12.35
N ALA A 89 -7.91 -5.69 11.75
CA ALA A 89 -8.96 -6.62 12.21
C ALA A 89 -8.90 -8.00 11.52
#